data_AF-A0A7C2VQT2-F1
#
_entry.id   AF-A0A7C2VQT2-F1
#
_cell.length_a   1.000
_cell.length_b   1.000
_cell.length_c   1.000
_cell.angle_alpha   90.00
_cell.angle_beta   90.00
_cell.angle_gamma   90.00
#
_symmetry.space_group_name_H-M   'P 1'
#
loop_
_entity.id
_entity.type
_entity.pdbx_description
1 polymer ?
#
loop_
_entity_poly.entity_id
_entity_poly.type
_entity_poly.pdbx_seq_one_letter_code
_entity_poly.pdbx_strand_id
1 'polypeptide(L)' 'AGNYEAKGQYITRAQNIINELNAVLDTDAGGEIAANLRKLYSFMNTHLSEANTKRDPQIIREVITLAEELNQSWKAIAG' A
#
# COMPACT_ATOMS: atom_id res chain seq x y z
N ALA A 1 -26.46 9.03 -3.08
CA ALA A 1 -25.76 8.63 -4.32
C ALA A 1 -24.35 8.20 -3.98
N GLY A 2 -23.79 7.16 -4.61
CA GLY A 2 -22.41 6.74 -4.36
C GLY A 2 -21.42 7.77 -4.90
N ASN A 3 -20.49 8.26 -4.07
CA ASN A 3 -19.48 9.24 -4.48
C ASN A 3 -18.29 8.52 -5.16
N TYR A 4 -18.50 8.09 -6.41
CA TYR A 4 -17.51 7.30 -7.16
C TYR A 4 -16.26 8.09 -7.53
N GLU A 5 -16.39 9.39 -7.80
CA GLU A 5 -15.26 10.27 -8.09
C GLU A 5 -14.33 10.38 -6.89
N ALA A 6 -14.86 10.73 -5.71
CA ALA A 6 -14.05 10.82 -4.50
C ALA A 6 -13.42 9.47 -4.14
N LYS A 7 -14.16 8.36 -4.30
CA LYS A 7 -13.61 7.00 -4.12
C LYS A 7 -12.36 6.79 -4.98
N GLY A 8 -12.43 7.10 -6.27
CA GLY A 8 -11.31 6.97 -7.20
C GLY A 8 -10.12 7.84 -6.79
N GLN A 9 -10.37 9.12 -6.47
CA GLN A 9 -9.33 10.05 -6.03
C GLN A 9 -8.58 9.56 -4.78
N TYR A 10 -9.31 9.04 -3.78
CA TYR A 10 -8.68 8.52 -2.55
C TYR A 10 -7.87 7.25 -2.80
N ILE A 11 -8.34 6.34 -3.65
CA ILE A 11 -7.60 5.13 -4.02
C ILE A 11 -6.31 5.51 -4.76
N THR A 12 -6.39 6.41 -5.76
CA THR A 12 -5.21 6.89 -6.48
C THR A 12 -4.21 7.57 -5.56
N ARG A 13 -4.68 8.36 -4.60
CA ARG A 13 -3.80 8.98 -3.60
C ARG A 13 -3.06 7.94 -2.76
N ALA A 14 -3.74 6.89 -2.30
CA ALA A 14 -3.10 5.80 -1.56
C ALA A 14 -2.05 5.06 -2.40
N GLN A 15 -2.37 4.76 -3.66
CA GLN A 15 -1.43 4.12 -4.59
C GLN A 15 -0.18 4.97 -4.84
N ASN A 16 -0.34 6.29 -4.98
CA ASN A 16 0.80 7.19 -5.15
C ASN A 16 1.76 7.12 -3.95
N ILE A 17 1.24 7.14 -2.71
CA ILE A 17 2.08 7.01 -1.51
C ILE A 17 2.85 5.68 -1.51
N ILE A 18 2.17 4.57 -1.81
CA ILE A 18 2.80 3.24 -1.85
C ILE A 18 3.86 3.17 -2.96
N ASN A 19 3.61 3.80 -4.12
CA ASN A 19 4.58 3.88 -5.21
C ASN A 19 5.82 4.66 -4.82
N GLU A 20 5.68 5.81 -4.14
CA GLU A 20 6.82 6.58 -3.66
C GLU A 20 7.65 5.78 -2.64
N LEU A 21 6.99 5.08 -1.69
CA LEU A 21 7.68 4.19 -0.75
C LEU A 21 8.47 3.09 -1.46
N ASN A 22 7.93 2.52 -2.54
CA ASN A 22 8.63 1.50 -3.32
C ASN A 22 9.79 2.09 -4.15
N ALA A 23 9.62 3.29 -4.69
CA ALA A 23 10.60 3.96 -5.53
C ALA A 23 11.87 4.33 -4.76
N VAL A 24 11.75 4.64 -3.46
CA VAL A 24 12.89 4.99 -2.60
C VAL A 24 13.59 3.78 -1.96
N LEU A 25 13.13 2.54 -2.21
CA LEU A 25 13.78 1.35 -1.68
C LEU A 25 15.16 1.14 -2.32
N ASP A 26 16.19 1.18 -1.48
CA ASP A 26 17.54 0.75 -1.82
C ASP A 26 17.61 -0.78 -1.80
N THR A 27 17.58 -1.40 -2.98
CA THR A 27 17.70 -2.87 -3.09
C THR A 27 19.11 -3.40 -2.95
N ASP A 28 20.12 -2.56 -3.15
CA ASP A 28 21.52 -2.99 -3.09
C ASP A 28 21.94 -3.08 -1.61
N ALA A 29 21.63 -2.05 -0.82
CA ALA A 29 21.89 -2.05 0.62
C ALA A 29 20.85 -2.84 1.42
N GLY A 30 19.58 -2.80 1.02
CA GLY A 30 18.47 -3.39 1.78
C GLY A 30 18.25 -4.90 1.53
N GLY A 31 18.89 -5.48 0.51
CA GLY A 31 18.88 -6.91 0.24
C GLY A 31 17.49 -7.55 0.28
N GLU A 32 17.35 -8.63 1.05
CA GLU A 32 16.10 -9.39 1.17
C GLU A 32 14.95 -8.54 1.77
N ILE A 33 15.25 -7.64 2.72
CA ILE A 33 14.24 -6.79 3.35
C ILE A 33 13.63 -5.85 2.30
N ALA A 34 14.46 -5.16 1.52
CA ALA A 34 13.99 -4.30 0.44
C ALA A 34 13.21 -5.09 -0.62
N ALA A 35 13.65 -6.29 -0.97
CA ALA A 35 12.93 -7.15 -1.91
C ALA A 35 11.54 -7.57 -1.38
N ASN A 36 11.42 -7.88 -0.09
CA ASN A 36 10.15 -8.25 0.52
C ASN A 36 9.21 -7.04 0.69
N LEU A 37 9.74 -5.85 1.04
CA LEU A 37 8.97 -4.60 1.06
C LEU A 37 8.43 -4.27 -0.34
N ARG A 38 9.25 -4.41 -1.39
CA ARG A 38 8.81 -4.19 -2.78
C ARG A 38 7.66 -5.11 -3.19
N LYS A 39 7.71 -6.39 -2.80
CA LYS A 39 6.61 -7.34 -3.04
C LYS A 39 5.33 -6.91 -2.30
N LEU A 40 5.45 -6.52 -1.02
CA LEU A 40 4.31 -6.07 -0.22
C LEU A 40 3.67 -4.80 -0.78
N TYR A 41 4.47 -3.80 -1.15
CA TYR A 41 3.98 -2.57 -1.78
C TYR A 41 3.28 -2.85 -3.11
N SER A 42 3.85 -3.72 -3.94
CA SER A 42 3.25 -4.10 -5.23
C SER A 42 1.92 -4.86 -5.04
N PHE A 43 1.84 -5.73 -4.03
CA PHE A 43 0.63 -6.44 -3.65
C PHE A 43 -0.49 -5.47 -3.23
N MET A 44 -0.19 -4.53 -2.33
CA MET A 44 -1.16 -3.52 -1.88
C MET A 44 -1.67 -2.65 -3.02
N ASN A 45 -0.79 -2.21 -3.93
CA ASN A 45 -1.19 -1.44 -5.12
C ASN A 45 -2.14 -2.21 -6.04
N THR A 46 -1.86 -3.50 -6.26
CA THR A 46 -2.71 -4.39 -7.07
C THR A 46 -4.08 -4.56 -6.42
N HIS A 47 -4.13 -4.77 -5.10
CA HIS A 47 -5.37 -4.91 -4.35
C HIS A 47 -6.19 -3.61 -4.35
N LEU A 48 -5.57 -2.44 -4.28
CA LEU A 48 -6.28 -1.17 -4.40
C LEU A 48 -6.93 -0.99 -5.78
N SER A 49 -6.26 -1.40 -6.86
CA SER A 49 -6.85 -1.41 -8.22
C SER A 49 -8.02 -2.38 -8.33
N GLU A 50 -7.88 -3.56 -7.73
CA GLU A 50 -8.92 -4.58 -7.68
C GLU A 50 -10.14 -4.10 -6.88
N ALA A 51 -9.93 -3.52 -5.71
CA ALA A 51 -10.97 -2.92 -4.88
C ALA A 51 -11.75 -1.84 -5.64
N ASN A 52 -11.05 -1.01 -6.41
CA ASN A 52 -11.68 0.02 -7.22
C ASN A 52 -12.61 -0.57 -8.29
N THR A 53 -12.13 -1.63 -8.96
CA THR A 53 -12.82 -2.33 -10.06
C THR A 53 -14.01 -3.14 -9.55
N LYS A 54 -13.79 -3.98 -8.53
CA LYS A 54 -14.80 -4.85 -7.91
C LYS A 54 -15.77 -4.10 -7.00
N ARG A 55 -15.43 -2.87 -6.60
CA ARG A 55 -16.18 -2.06 -5.63
C ARG A 55 -16.33 -2.77 -4.28
N ASP A 56 -15.31 -3.53 -3.90
CA ASP A 56 -15.31 -4.31 -2.65
C ASP A 56 -14.51 -3.58 -1.56
N PRO A 57 -15.18 -3.07 -0.51
CA PRO A 57 -14.50 -2.41 0.60
C PRO A 57 -13.71 -3.37 1.51
N GLN A 58 -13.91 -4.69 1.44
CA GLN A 58 -13.09 -5.65 2.19
C GLN A 58 -11.63 -5.62 1.73
N ILE A 59 -11.41 -5.54 0.42
CA ILE A 59 -10.07 -5.47 -0.17
C ILE A 59 -9.33 -4.21 0.31
N ILE A 60 -10.04 -3.09 0.48
CA ILE A 60 -9.46 -1.87 1.06
C ILE A 60 -9.06 -2.08 2.52
N ARG A 61 -9.91 -2.77 3.31
CA ARG A 61 -9.60 -3.10 4.72
C ARG A 61 -8.36 -3.95 4.86
N GLU A 62 -8.17 -4.94 3.98
CA GLU A 62 -6.97 -5.78 3.97
C GLU A 62 -5.70 -4.95 3.73
N VAL A 63 -5.74 -4.02 2.76
CA VAL A 63 -4.63 -3.10 2.50
C VAL A 63 -4.36 -2.18 3.70
N ILE A 64 -5.41 -1.70 4.39
CA ILE A 64 -5.26 -0.92 5.62
C ILE A 64 -4.54 -1.72 6.70
N THR A 65 -4.96 -2.96 6.96
CA THR A 65 -4.32 -3.84 7.96
C THR A 65 -2.83 -4.03 7.67
N LEU A 66 -2.47 -4.34 6.42
CA LEU A 66 -1.07 -4.52 6.02
C LEU A 66 -0.24 -3.24 6.20
N ALA A 67 -0.80 -2.07 5.85
CA ALA A 67 -0.14 -0.79 6.03
C ALA A 67 0.03 -0.43 7.51
N GLU A 68 -0.95 -0.76 8.35
CA GLU A 68 -0.89 -0.57 9.80
C GLU A 68 0.18 -1.44 10.45
N GLU A 69 0.23 -2.73 10.12
CA GLU A 69 1.25 -3.66 10.63
C GLU A 69 2.67 -3.23 10.23
N LEU A 70 2.85 -2.77 8.99
CA LEU A 70 4.13 -2.26 8.52
C LEU A 70 4.53 -0.98 9.28
N ASN A 71 3.60 -0.05 9.46
CA ASN A 71 3.84 1.20 10.20
C ASN A 71 4.18 0.93 11.68
N GLN A 72 3.51 -0.04 12.30
CA GLN A 72 3.82 -0.48 13.67
C GLN A 72 5.24 -1.04 13.75
N SER A 73 5.61 -1.91 12.81
CA SER A 73 6.96 -2.47 12.73
C SER A 73 8.03 -1.38 12.59
N TRP A 74 7.77 -0.35 11.77
CA TRP A 74 8.69 0.79 11.61
C TRP A 74 8.82 1.61 12.90
N LYS A 75 7.70 1.90 13.57
CA LYS A 75 7.68 2.62 14.86
C LYS A 75 8.43 1.88 15.96
N ALA A 76 8.38 0.55 15.96
CA ALA A 76 9.10 -0.27 16.94
C ALA A 76 10.63 -0.23 16.78
N ILE A 77 11.12 0.09 15.58
CA ILE A 77 12.56 0.21 15.28
C ILE A 77 13.05 1.66 15.47
N ALA A 78 12.21 2.64 15.14
CA ALA A 78 12.56 4.06 15.19
C ALA A 78 12.38 4.71 16.58
N GLY A 79 11.69 4.03 17.50
CA GLY A 79 11.54 4.45 18.91
C GLY A 79 12.61 3.83 19.80
#